data_AF-A0A812F4S7-F1
#
_entry.id   AF-A0A812F4S7-F1
#
_cell.length_a   1.000
_cell.length_b   1.000
_cell.length_c   1.000
_cell.angle_alpha   90.00
_cell.angle_beta   90.00
_cell.angle_gamma   90.00
#
_symmetry.space_group_name_H-M   'P 1'
#
loop_
_entity.id
_entity.type
_entity.pdbx_description
1 polymer ?
#
loop_
_entity_poly.entity_id
_entity_poly.type
_entity_poly.pdbx_seq_one_letter_code
_entity_poly.pdbx_strand_id
1 'polypeptide(L)' 'MIDEKCVLCNGSMEHKYNPMKEWNVKGFLCGKCYSKKIFEHYPGKHERVNQDGH' A
#
# COMPACT_ATOMS: atom_id res chain seq x y z
N MET A 1 -8.92 23.50 -4.84
CA MET A 1 -9.29 22.10 -4.53
C MET A 1 -8.03 21.27 -4.62
N ILE A 2 -7.45 20.89 -3.49
CA ILE A 2 -6.28 20.01 -3.48
C ILE A 2 -6.85 18.61 -3.65
N ASP A 3 -6.86 18.13 -4.89
CA ASP A 3 -7.32 16.79 -5.20
C ASP A 3 -6.34 15.83 -4.53
N GLU A 4 -6.83 15.16 -3.49
CA GLU A 4 -6.07 14.28 -2.64
C GLU A 4 -5.84 12.98 -3.41
N LYS A 5 -5.00 13.04 -4.45
CA LYS A 5 -4.70 11.93 -5.34
C LYS A 5 -3.54 11.13 -4.82
N CYS A 6 -3.57 9.83 -5.09
CA CYS A 6 -2.44 8.96 -4.83
C CYS A 6 -1.23 9.41 -5.65
N VAL A 7 -0.05 9.54 -5.04
CA VAL A 7 1.18 9.94 -5.75
C VAL A 7 1.72 8.88 -6.72
N LEU A 8 1.24 7.63 -6.63
CA LEU A 8 1.67 6.55 -7.52
C LEU A 8 0.73 6.32 -8.71
N CYS A 9 -0.58 6.42 -8.50
CA CYS A 9 -1.55 6.15 -9.55
C CYS A 9 -2.41 7.34 -9.95
N ASN A 10 -2.24 8.49 -9.28
CA ASN A 10 -3.07 9.69 -9.43
C ASN A 10 -4.58 9.42 -9.39
N GLY A 11 -4.99 8.31 -8.75
CA GLY A 11 -6.38 7.97 -8.54
C GLY A 11 -6.98 8.80 -7.42
N SER A 12 -8.28 9.09 -7.55
CA SER A 12 -9.10 9.60 -6.47
C SER A 12 -9.13 8.60 -5.31
N MET A 13 -8.92 9.09 -4.10
CA MET A 13 -8.86 8.27 -2.90
C MET A 13 -9.58 8.96 -1.75
N GLU A 14 -10.43 8.21 -1.06
CA GLU A 14 -11.18 8.69 0.11
C GLU A 14 -10.31 8.70 1.38
N HIS A 15 -9.29 7.84 1.43
CA HIS A 15 -8.37 7.72 2.56
C HIS A 15 -6.92 7.88 2.10
N LYS A 16 -6.18 8.74 2.82
CA LYS A 16 -4.75 8.96 2.63
C LYS A 16 -3.95 8.03 3.52
N TYR A 17 -3.05 7.25 2.93
CA TYR A 17 -2.08 6.46 3.66
C TYR A 17 -0.72 7.15 3.60
N ASN A 18 -0.09 7.33 4.76
CA ASN A 18 1.28 7.84 4.85
C ASN A 18 2.26 6.70 4.55
N PRO A 19 3.11 6.83 3.52
CA PRO A 19 4.16 5.85 3.28
C PRO A 19 5.13 5.76 4.46
N MET A 20 5.74 4.58 4.66
CA MET A 20 6.80 4.44 5.64
C MET A 20 8.01 5.30 5.26
N LYS A 21 8.70 5.86 6.26
CA LYS A 21 9.93 6.65 6.05
C LYS A 21 10.98 5.86 5.25
N GLU A 22 11.03 4.55 5.45
CA GLU A 22 11.95 3.64 4.79
C GLU A 22 11.71 3.56 3.26
N TRP A 23 10.49 3.82 2.79
CA TRP A 23 10.17 3.75 1.37
C TRP A 23 10.56 5.01 0.59
N ASN A 24 10.98 6.07 1.28
CA ASN A 24 11.37 7.35 0.70
C ASN A 24 10.33 7.96 -0.27
N VAL A 25 9.03 7.67 -0.06
CA VAL A 25 7.95 8.21 -0.89
C VAL A 25 7.47 9.53 -0.28
N LYS A 26 7.52 10.61 -1.07
CA LYS A 26 6.95 11.91 -0.69
C LYS A 26 5.52 12.06 -1.19
N GLY A 27 4.56 11.99 -0.27
CA GLY A 27 3.14 12.24 -0.49
C GLY A 27 2.25 11.09 -0.04
N PHE A 28 0.97 11.15 -0.37
CA PHE A 28 -0.02 10.18 0.12
C PHE A 28 -0.27 9.07 -0.89
N LEU A 29 -0.45 7.86 -0.35
CA LEU A 29 -0.79 6.66 -1.11
C LEU A 29 -2.26 6.31 -0.90
N CYS A 30 -2.92 5.77 -1.92
CA CYS A 30 -4.20 5.09 -1.73
C CYS A 30 -3.98 3.69 -1.15
N GLY A 31 -5.00 3.11 -0.52
CA GLY A 31 -4.89 1.78 0.11
C GLY A 31 -4.37 0.70 -0.84
N LYS A 32 -4.79 0.73 -2.12
CA LYS A 32 -4.31 -0.20 -3.15
C LYS A 32 -2.80 -0.10 -3.38
N CYS A 33 -2.30 1.12 -3.50
CA CYS A 33 -0.88 1.40 -3.71
C CYS A 33 -0.05 1.12 -2.46
N TYR A 34 -0.58 1.45 -1.28
CA TYR A 34 0.06 1.16 -0.01
C TYR A 34 0.25 -0.36 0.19
N SER A 35 -0.79 -1.16 -0.02
CA SER A 35 -0.71 -2.63 0.09
C SER A 35 0.27 -3.25 -0.93
N LYS A 36 0.28 -2.76 -2.18
CA LYS A 36 1.29 -3.17 -3.16
C LYS A 36 2.71 -2.88 -2.68
N LYS A 37 2.92 -1.70 -2.09
CA LYS A 37 4.23 -1.27 -1.63
C LYS A 37 4.71 -2.07 -0.42
N ILE A 38 3.81 -2.39 0.52
CA ILE A 38 4.07 -3.35 1.60
C ILE A 38 4.51 -4.68 1.00
N PHE A 39 3.80 -5.18 -0.01
CA PHE A 39 4.09 -6.46 -0.63
C PHE A 39 5.47 -6.49 -1.31
N GLU A 40 5.87 -5.39 -1.96
CA GLU A 40 7.20 -5.29 -2.59
C GLU A 40 8.33 -5.09 -1.58
N HIS A 41 8.15 -4.27 -0.54
CA HIS A 41 9.19 -3.99 0.46
C HIS A 41 9.32 -5.07 1.53
N TYR A 42 8.21 -5.68 1.91
CA TYR A 42 8.15 -6.79 2.86
C TYR A 42 7.53 -7.99 2.14
N PRO A 43 8.28 -8.64 1.22
CA PRO A 43 7.87 -9.90 0.59
C PRO A 43 7.93 -11.06 1.59
N GLY A 44 7.70 -10.79 2.88
CA GLY A 44 7.61 -11.79 3.93
C GLY A 44 6.55 -12.77 3.47
N LYS A 45 6.98 -14.01 3.20
CA LYS A 45 6.16 -15.12 2.74
C LYS A 45 4.81 -15.02 3.42
N HIS A 46 3.81 -14.54 2.70
CA HIS A 46 2.44 -14.93 2.99
C HIS A 46 2.38 -16.41 2.64
N GLU A 47 2.98 -17.24 3.49
CA GLU A 47 2.62 -18.64 3.53
C GLU A 47 1.13 -18.58 3.86
N ARG A 48 0.32 -18.70 2.80
CA ARG A 48 -1.07 -19.01 2.93
C ARG A 48 -1.04 -20.28 3.75
N VAL A 49 -1.27 -20.16 5.05
CA VAL A 49 -1.69 -21.28 5.88
C VAL A 49 -3.02 -21.69 5.26
N ASN A 50 -2.93 -22.47 4.20
CA ASN A 50 -4.01 -23.33 3.78
C ASN A 50 -4.19 -24.23 4.98
N GLN A 51 -5.09 -23.85 5.87
CA GLN A 51 -5.51 -24.68 6.97
C GLN A 51 -6.39 -25.76 6.34
N ASP A 52 -5.75 -26.69 5.62
CA ASP A 52 -6.32 -27.98 5.24
C ASP A 52 -6.21 -28.85 6.50
N GLY A 53 -7.12 -28.57 7.43
CA GLY A 53 -7.34 -29.39 8.61
C GLY A 53 -8.30 -30.50 8.25
N HIS A 54 -7.72 -31.67 7.96
CA HIS A 54 -8.35 -33.00 7.93
C HIS A 54 -9.31 -33.23 9.11
#